data_AF-A0A6M3LEB3-F1
#
_entry.id   AF-A0A6M3LEB3-F1
#
_cell.length_a   1.000
_cell.length_b   1.000
_cell.length_c   1.000
_cell.angle_alpha   90.00
_cell.angle_beta   90.00
_cell.angle_gamma   90.00
#
_symmetry.space_group_name_H-M   'P 1'
#
loop_
_entity.id
_entity.type
_entity.pdbx_description
1 polymer ?
#
loop_
_entity_poly.entity_id
_entity_poly.type
_entity_poly.pdbx_seq_one_letter_code
_entity_poly.pdbx_strand_id
1 'polypeptide(L)' 'MKKEGFVECGCCGSYHQIDFHGDCRDDGNRFHFDELPEGADILTLEEQMEGKNE' A
#
# COMPACT_ATOMS: atom_id res chain seq x y z
N MET A 1 11.27 -3.08 -14.31
CA MET A 1 11.20 -2.27 -13.07
C MET A 1 10.04 -2.84 -12.27
N LYS A 2 10.28 -3.42 -11.08
CA LYS A 2 9.17 -3.87 -10.23
C LYS A 2 8.51 -2.59 -9.70
N LYS A 3 7.26 -2.36 -10.05
CA LYS A 3 6.46 -1.27 -9.48
C LYS A 3 6.21 -1.60 -8.01
N GLU A 4 6.54 -0.66 -7.12
CA GLU A 4 6.24 -0.78 -5.70
C GLU A 4 4.79 -0.35 -5.50
N GLY A 5 3.93 -1.31 -5.15
CA GLY A 5 2.51 -1.07 -4.92
C GLY A 5 2.26 -0.80 -3.45
N PHE A 6 1.42 0.20 -3.14
CA PHE A 6 1.03 0.56 -1.79
C PHE A 6 -0.49 0.54 -1.65
N VAL A 7 -0.98 0.22 -0.48
CA VAL A 7 -2.41 0.21 -0.14
C VAL A 7 -2.65 1.06 1.10
N GLU A 8 -3.74 1.82 1.09
CA GLU A 8 -4.16 2.58 2.26
C GLU A 8 -4.68 1.65 3.35
N CYS A 9 -4.13 1.79 4.55
CA CYS A 9 -4.61 1.06 5.72
C CYS A 9 -5.89 1.69 6.26
N GLY A 10 -7.03 0.98 6.17
CA GLY A 10 -8.27 1.42 6.80
C GLY A 10 -8.25 1.46 8.34
N CYS A 11 -7.18 0.98 8.98
CA CYS A 11 -7.03 1.00 10.44
C CYS A 11 -6.30 2.26 10.94
N CYS A 12 -5.17 2.63 10.33
CA CYS A 12 -4.32 3.74 10.77
C CYS A 12 -4.28 4.93 9.79
N GLY A 13 -4.89 4.80 8.61
CA GLY A 13 -4.94 5.84 7.57
C GLY A 13 -3.62 6.09 6.84
N SER A 14 -2.63 5.20 7.00
CA SER A 14 -1.32 5.31 6.33
C SER A 14 -1.18 4.27 5.23
N TYR A 15 -0.26 4.51 4.31
CA TYR A 15 0.05 3.60 3.22
C TYR A 15 1.06 2.54 3.67
N HIS A 16 0.80 1.30 3.30
CA HIS A 16 1.69 0.17 3.49
C HIS A 16 1.94 -0.51 2.15
N GLN A 17 3.07 -1.22 2.01
CA GLN A 17 3.30 -2.02 0.81
C GLN A 17 2.18 -3.04 0.60
N ILE A 18 1.86 -3.37 -0.64
CA ILE A 18 0.78 -4.32 -0.97
C ILE A 18 1.02 -5.72 -0.36
N ASP A 19 2.29 -6.09 -0.18
CA ASP A 19 2.74 -7.35 0.44
C ASP A 19 3.02 -7.18 1.95
N PHE A 20 2.63 -6.05 2.54
CA PHE A 20 2.78 -5.82 3.96
C PHE A 20 1.78 -6.69 4.75
N HIS A 21 2.27 -7.83 5.22
CA HIS A 21 1.56 -8.75 6.10
C HIS A 21 1.80 -8.48 7.60
N GLY A 22 2.25 -7.27 7.95
CA GLY A 22 2.65 -6.87 9.29
C GLY A 22 1.56 -6.18 10.12
N ASP A 23 1.94 -5.72 11.32
CA ASP A 23 1.07 -4.92 12.17
C ASP A 23 1.17 -3.43 11.76
N CYS A 24 0.03 -2.79 11.49
CA CYS A 24 -0.04 -1.39 11.08
C CYS A 24 0.51 -0.38 12.12
N ARG A 25 0.84 -0.82 13.34
CA ARG A 25 1.54 -0.05 14.37
C ARG A 25 3.05 -0.05 14.19
N ASP A 26 3.58 -0.79 13.22
CA ASP A 26 4.98 -0.72 12.85
C ASP A 26 5.25 0.60 12.10
N ASP A 27 5.79 1.58 12.81
CA ASP A 27 6.13 2.90 12.23
C ASP A 27 7.11 2.79 11.06
N GLY A 28 7.94 1.74 11.00
CA GLY A 28 8.91 1.54 9.91
C GLY A 28 8.28 1.21 8.56
N ASN A 29 7.01 0.79 8.56
CA ASN A 29 6.26 0.49 7.35
C ASN A 29 5.10 1.47 7.14
N ARG A 30 5.03 2.56 7.91
CA ARG A 30 3.96 3.54 7.86
C ARG A 30 4.35 4.70 6.97
N PHE A 31 3.81 4.74 5.75
CA PHE A 31 4.13 5.79 4.79
C PHE A 31 2.98 6.78 4.65
N HIS A 32 3.29 8.06 4.57
CA HIS A 32 2.38 9.09 4.07
C HIS A 32 2.49 9.21 2.55
N PHE A 33 1.47 9.77 1.90
CA PHE A 33 1.44 9.94 0.44
C PHE A 33 2.69 10.66 -0.11
N ASP A 34 3.22 11.63 0.63
CA ASP A 34 4.42 12.40 0.27
C ASP A 34 5.73 11.59 0.41
N GLU A 35 5.71 10.52 1.21
CA GLU A 35 6.87 9.63 1.43
C GLU A 35 6.93 8.49 0.40
N LEU A 36 5.89 8.35 -0.42
CA LEU A 36 5.84 7.31 -1.44
C LEU A 36 6.74 7.67 -2.63
N PRO A 37 7.39 6.67 -3.23
CA PRO A 37 8.23 6.91 -4.40
C PRO A 37 7.39 7.44 -5.56
N GLU A 38 7.97 8.36 -6.35
CA GLU A 38 7.30 8.94 -7.51
C GLU A 38 6.98 7.83 -8.53
N GLY A 39 5.69 7.66 -8.85
CA GLY A 39 5.21 6.56 -9.70
C GLY A 39 4.87 5.25 -8.96
N ALA A 40 4.78 5.29 -7.63
CA ALA A 40 4.16 4.22 -6.85
C ALA A 40 2.72 3.95 -7.32
N ASP A 41 2.37 2.67 -7.46
CA ASP A 41 0.99 2.25 -7.72
C ASP A 41 0.24 2.26 -6.37
N ILE A 42 -0.56 3.31 -6.12
CA ILE A 42 -1.42 3.37 -4.94
C ILE A 42 -2.75 2.72 -5.29
N LEU A 43 -3.01 1.57 -4.70
CA LEU A 43 -4.23 0.81 -4.87
C LEU A 43 -5.19 1.14 -3.74
N THR A 44 -6.44 1.39 -4.09
CA THR A 44 -7.52 1.31 -3.11
C THR A 44 -7.76 -0.14 -2.71
N LEU A 45 -8.35 -0.38 -1.53
CA LEU A 45 -8.75 -1.74 -1.12
C LEU A 45 -9.66 -2.42 -2.16
N GLU A 46 -10.43 -1.64 -2.90
CA GLU A 46 -11.34 -2.13 -3.95
C GLU A 46 -10.56 -2.62 -5.18
N GLU A 47 -9.55 -1.87 -5.62
CA GLU A 47 -8.70 -2.24 -6.76
C GLU A 47 -7.84 -3.49 -6.48
N GLN A 48 -7.44 -3.71 -5.23
CA GLN A 48 -6.70 -4.90 -4.82
C GLN A 48 -7.52 -6.20 -5.00
N MET A 49 -8.86 -6.12 -5.01
CA MET A 49 -9.75 -7.26 -5.18
C MET A 49 -10.07 -7.58 -6.65
N GLU A 50 -9.97 -6.60 -7.55
CA GLU A 50 -10.33 -6.77 -8.97
C GLU A 50 -9.18 -7.29 -9.85
N GLY A 51 -7.92 -7.25 -9.37
CA GLY A 51 -6.74 -7.74 -10.08
C GLY A 51 -6.55 -9.26 -10.16
N LYS A 52 -7.51 -10.07 -9.73
CA LYS A 52 -7.48 -11.55 -9.83
C LYS A 52 -8.57 -12.05 -10.80
N ASN A 53 -8.46 -11.70 -12.07
CA ASN A 53 -9.16 -12.40 -13.15
C ASN A 53 -8.21 -12.57 -14.34
N GLU A 54 -7.26 -13.50 -14.20
CA GLU A 54 -6.72 -14.29 -15.31
C GLU A 54 -6.23 -15.66 -14.83
#